data_AF-A0A7C2A1R5-F1
#
_entry.id   AF-A0A7C2A1R5-F1
#
_cell.length_a   1.000
_cell.length_b   1.000
_cell.length_c   1.000
_cell.angle_alpha   90.00
_cell.angle_beta   90.00
_cell.angle_gamma   90.00
#
_symmetry.space_group_name_H-M   'P 1'
#
loop_
_entity.id
_entity.type
_entity.pdbx_description
1 polymer ?
#
loop_
_entity_poly.entity_id
_entity_poly.type
_entity_poly.pdbx_seq_one_letter_code
_entity_poly.pdbx_strand_id
1 'polypeptide(L)'
;MAIVGSGLVPKTAKASPASVAKFMATSSGTSTPKSGKVKIKLPDIAENGNTVPLTVSVDSPMTPDNYVKSIYIGAEGNPNPQIVSFNLTPSSG
;
A
#
# COMPACT_ATOMS: atom_id res chain seq x y z
N MET A 1 -6.18 -5.41 43.69
CA MET A 1 -6.42 -4.27 42.80
C MET A 1 -5.10 -3.95 42.11
N ALA A 2 -4.82 -4.55 40.96
CA ALA A 2 -3.58 -4.36 40.21
C ALA A 2 -3.87 -3.43 39.03
N ILE A 3 -3.22 -2.28 39.01
CA ILE A 3 -3.39 -1.26 37.98
C ILE A 3 -2.61 -1.73 36.75
N VAL A 4 -3.31 -2.26 35.75
CA VAL A 4 -2.73 -2.53 34.42
C VAL A 4 -2.59 -1.18 33.72
N GLY A 5 -1.41 -0.58 33.84
CA GLY A 5 -1.07 0.63 33.09
C GLY A 5 -0.92 0.29 31.60
N SER A 6 -1.98 0.49 30.82
CA SER A 6 -1.91 0.46 29.36
C SER A 6 -1.19 1.71 28.86
N GLY A 7 0.14 1.69 28.93
CA GLY A 7 0.97 2.69 28.25
C GLY A 7 0.90 2.48 26.74
N LEU A 8 0.43 3.49 26.00
CA LEU A 8 0.62 3.60 24.55
C LEU A 8 2.13 3.75 24.28
N VAL A 9 2.83 2.62 24.11
CA VAL A 9 4.23 2.66 23.67
C VAL A 9 4.24 3.03 22.19
N PRO A 10 4.91 4.12 21.77
CA PRO A 10 5.00 4.47 20.36
C PRO A 10 5.67 3.31 19.61
N LYS A 11 4.96 2.70 18.66
CA LYS A 11 5.54 1.72 17.74
C LYS A 11 6.59 2.47 16.91
N THR A 12 7.86 2.21 17.18
CA THR A 12 8.94 2.65 16.31
C THR A 12 8.68 2.13 14.90
N ALA A 13 8.82 3.01 13.92
CA ALA A 13 8.91 2.74 12.48
C ALA A 13 9.68 1.42 12.22
N LYS A 14 9.03 0.40 11.65
CA LYS A 14 9.54 -0.99 11.65
C LYS A 14 9.23 -1.84 10.42
N ALA A 15 8.54 -1.31 9.40
CA ALA A 15 8.34 -2.05 8.16
C ALA A 15 9.68 -2.22 7.43
N SER A 16 10.22 -3.43 7.43
CA SER A 16 11.40 -3.81 6.65
C SER A 16 11.04 -4.13 5.20
N PRO A 17 12.01 -4.12 4.26
CA PRO A 17 11.79 -4.58 2.89
C PRO A 17 11.11 -5.96 2.83
N ALA A 18 11.54 -6.88 3.70
CA ALA A 18 10.95 -8.22 3.79
C ALA A 18 9.48 -8.20 4.25
N SER A 19 9.11 -7.30 5.18
CA SER A 19 7.73 -7.17 5.64
C SER A 19 6.80 -6.58 4.56
N VAL A 20 7.30 -5.61 3.78
CA VAL A 20 6.56 -5.02 2.65
C VAL A 20 6.43 -6.06 1.53
N ALA A 21 7.50 -6.76 1.18
CA ALA A 21 7.46 -7.84 0.20
C ALA A 21 6.46 -8.95 0.60
N LYS A 22 6.43 -9.32 1.89
CA LYS A 22 5.45 -10.29 2.43
C LYS A 22 4.02 -9.78 2.32
N PHE A 23 3.78 -8.50 2.63
CA PHE A 23 2.47 -7.88 2.44
C PHE A 23 2.05 -7.94 0.97
N MET A 24 2.90 -7.49 0.05
CA MET A 24 2.61 -7.50 -1.39
C MET A 24 2.34 -8.92 -1.92
N ALA A 25 3.13 -9.92 -1.49
CA ALA A 25 2.93 -11.31 -1.87
C ALA A 25 1.60 -11.88 -1.35
N THR A 26 1.24 -11.56 -0.09
CA THR A 26 -0.01 -12.03 0.51
C THR A 26 -1.23 -11.36 -0.14
N SER A 27 -1.14 -10.06 -0.44
CA SER A 27 -2.21 -9.27 -1.04
C SER A 27 -2.44 -9.57 -2.53
N SER A 28 -1.38 -9.94 -3.27
CA SER A 28 -1.49 -10.27 -4.70
C SER A 28 -2.01 -11.69 -4.95
N GLY A 29 -2.20 -12.49 -3.88
CA GLY A 29 -2.63 -13.89 -3.97
C GLY A 29 -1.64 -14.74 -4.75
N THR A 30 -2.14 -15.54 -5.70
CA THR A 30 -1.32 -16.42 -6.54
C THR A 30 -0.77 -15.74 -7.80
N SER A 31 -1.01 -14.43 -7.97
CA SER A 31 -0.63 -13.71 -9.18
C SER A 31 0.85 -13.34 -9.17
N THR A 32 1.57 -13.68 -10.23
CA THR A 32 2.96 -13.22 -10.43
C THR A 32 2.96 -11.73 -10.82
N PRO A 33 3.73 -10.86 -10.12
CA PRO A 33 3.86 -9.46 -10.50
C PRO A 33 4.40 -9.32 -11.92
N LYS A 34 3.77 -8.46 -12.73
CA LYS A 34 4.21 -8.10 -14.08
C LYS A 34 4.51 -6.61 -14.13
N SER A 35 5.63 -6.25 -14.74
CA SER A 35 6.01 -4.86 -14.95
C SER A 35 5.23 -4.22 -16.11
N GLY A 36 5.14 -2.88 -16.10
CA GLY A 36 4.81 -2.09 -17.29
C GLY A 36 3.46 -1.37 -17.29
N LYS A 37 2.48 -1.80 -16.49
CA LYS A 37 1.14 -1.17 -16.47
C LYS A 37 0.92 -0.17 -15.34
N VAL A 38 1.73 -0.21 -14.29
CA VAL A 38 1.58 0.62 -13.09
C VAL A 38 2.56 1.79 -13.15
N LYS A 39 2.04 3.01 -12.97
CA LYS A 39 2.80 4.25 -12.83
C LYS A 39 2.54 4.85 -11.46
N ILE A 40 3.61 5.31 -10.82
CA ILE A 40 3.56 5.96 -9.51
C ILE A 40 4.21 7.33 -9.66
N LYS A 41 3.49 8.38 -9.27
CA LYS A 41 4.02 9.75 -9.22
C LYS A 41 4.01 10.24 -7.77
N LEU A 42 5.18 10.65 -7.32
CA LEU A 42 5.47 11.19 -5.99
C LEU A 42 6.42 12.38 -6.18
N PRO A 43 6.44 13.36 -5.27
CA PRO A 43 7.49 14.37 -5.25
C PRO A 43 8.82 13.73 -4.87
N ASP A 44 9.93 14.28 -5.36
CA ASP A 44 11.28 13.80 -5.02
C ASP A 44 11.59 13.99 -3.53
N ILE A 45 11.02 15.04 -2.92
CA ILE A 45 11.17 15.36 -1.50
C ILE A 45 9.78 15.56 -0.89
N ALA A 46 9.57 14.93 0.26
CA ALA A 46 8.40 15.16 1.09
C ALA A 46 8.65 16.34 2.04
N GLU A 47 8.06 17.51 1.74
CA GLU A 47 8.11 18.71 2.61
C GLU A 47 7.52 18.45 4.01
N ASN A 48 6.52 17.56 4.08
CA ASN A 48 5.89 17.14 5.33
C ASN A 48 5.66 15.62 5.31
N GLY A 49 6.37 14.88 6.16
CA GLY A 49 6.24 13.42 6.26
C GLY A 49 4.85 12.93 6.71
N ASN A 50 4.03 13.79 7.31
CA ASN A 50 2.64 13.45 7.65
C ASN A 50 1.71 13.51 6.43
N THR A 51 2.11 14.18 5.34
CA THR A 51 1.28 14.34 4.14
C THR A 51 2.16 14.41 2.90
N VAL A 52 2.20 13.30 2.16
CA VAL A 52 2.91 13.21 0.88
C VAL A 52 1.89 12.95 -0.22
N PRO A 53 1.79 13.82 -1.25
CA PRO A 53 0.89 13.57 -2.37
C PRO A 53 1.42 12.40 -3.21
N LEU A 54 0.57 11.41 -3.44
CA LEU A 54 0.85 10.21 -4.20
C LEU A 54 -0.24 10.00 -5.26
N THR A 55 0.17 9.77 -6.50
CA THR A 55 -0.74 9.36 -7.58
C THR A 55 -0.32 7.99 -8.11
N VAL A 56 -1.29 7.08 -8.19
CA VAL A 56 -1.13 5.77 -8.83
C VAL A 56 -2.01 5.73 -10.07
N SER A 57 -1.46 5.30 -11.19
CA SER A 57 -2.20 5.08 -12.43
C SER A 57 -1.91 3.68 -12.95
N VAL A 58 -2.94 2.96 -13.36
CA VAL A 58 -2.81 1.62 -13.94
C VAL A 58 -3.46 1.62 -15.31
N ASP A 59 -2.71 1.24 -16.33
CA ASP A 59 -3.23 1.07 -17.68
C ASP A 59 -4.09 -0.19 -17.75
N SER A 60 -5.41 -0.01 -17.77
CA SER A 60 -6.40 -1.07 -17.80
C SER A 60 -7.64 -0.62 -18.57
N PRO A 61 -8.26 -1.50 -19.38
CA PRO A 61 -9.48 -1.18 -20.10
C PRO A 61 -10.72 -1.09 -19.18
N MET A 62 -10.61 -1.51 -17.91
CA MET A 62 -11.67 -1.42 -16.89
C MET A 62 -13.02 -2.02 -17.34
N THR A 63 -12.99 -3.08 -18.15
CA THR A 63 -14.19 -3.81 -18.58
C THR A 63 -14.57 -4.89 -17.56
N PRO A 64 -15.81 -5.42 -17.57
CA PRO A 64 -16.22 -6.49 -16.65
C PRO A 64 -15.27 -7.69 -16.63
N ASP A 65 -14.66 -8.02 -17.77
CA ASP A 65 -13.76 -9.16 -17.92
C ASP A 65 -12.28 -8.79 -17.72
N ASN A 66 -11.93 -7.50 -17.79
CA ASN A 66 -10.55 -7.03 -17.70
C ASN A 66 -10.48 -5.65 -17.03
N TYR A 67 -10.40 -5.67 -15.71
CA TYR A 67 -10.25 -4.48 -14.88
C TYR A 67 -9.26 -4.72 -13.75
N VAL A 68 -8.74 -3.63 -13.17
CA VAL A 68 -7.93 -3.71 -11.95
C VAL A 68 -8.87 -4.03 -10.80
N LYS A 69 -8.67 -5.15 -10.11
CA LYS A 69 -9.50 -5.53 -8.96
C LYS A 69 -9.11 -4.80 -7.69
N SER A 70 -7.81 -4.68 -7.45
CA SER A 70 -7.28 -4.06 -6.24
C SER A 70 -5.95 -3.38 -6.51
N ILE A 71 -5.69 -2.29 -5.78
CA ILE A 71 -4.39 -1.60 -5.73
C ILE A 71 -3.94 -1.60 -4.27
N TYR A 72 -2.76 -2.18 -4.01
CA TYR A 72 -2.15 -2.20 -2.69
C TYR A 72 -0.90 -1.33 -2.68
N ILE A 73 -0.77 -0.47 -1.66
CA ILE A 73 0.40 0.38 -1.48
C ILE A 73 1.02 0.03 -0.14
N GLY A 74 2.30 -0.33 -0.19
CA GLY A 74 3.12 -0.55 1.00
C GLY A 74 4.31 0.38 1.03
N ALA A 75 4.74 0.75 2.25
CA ALA A 75 5.91 1.59 2.46
C ALA A 75 6.81 1.01 3.55
N GLU A 76 8.10 0.94 3.23
CA GLU A 76 9.14 0.65 4.20
C GLU A 76 9.31 1.80 5.19
N GLY A 77 9.86 1.53 6.36
CA GLY A 77 10.06 2.55 7.40
C GLY A 77 8.78 2.96 8.13
N ASN A 78 7.59 2.60 7.65
CA ASN A 78 6.35 2.90 8.39
C ASN A 78 6.13 1.91 9.56
N PRO A 79 5.35 2.27 10.60
CA PRO A 79 5.03 1.34 11.69
C PRO A 79 4.28 0.09 11.22
N ASN A 80 3.56 0.18 10.09
CA ASN A 80 2.90 -0.92 9.41
C ASN A 80 3.29 -0.89 7.92
N PRO A 81 3.64 -2.03 7.30
CA PRO A 81 3.92 -2.08 5.86
C PRO A 81 2.75 -1.66 4.98
N GLN A 82 1.50 -1.91 5.40
CA GLN A 82 0.31 -1.55 4.63
C GLN A 82 -0.04 -0.06 4.81
N ILE A 83 -0.13 0.68 3.71
CA ILE A 83 -0.56 2.09 3.71
C ILE A 83 -2.01 2.22 3.27
N VAL A 84 -2.33 1.63 2.11
CA VAL A 84 -3.69 1.67 1.57
C VAL A 84 -3.98 0.44 0.72
N SER A 85 -5.26 0.08 0.68
CA SER A 85 -5.81 -0.96 -0.18
C SER A 85 -7.06 -0.40 -0.85
N PHE A 86 -7.01 -0.19 -2.16
CA PHE A 86 -8.18 0.13 -2.96
C PHE A 86 -8.76 -1.14 -3.53
N ASN A 87 -10.07 -1.32 -3.41
CA ASN A 87 -10.81 -2.35 -4.12
C ASN A 87 -11.67 -1.64 -5.15
N LEU A 88 -11.56 -2.07 -6.39
CA LEU A 88 -12.14 -1.43 -7.54
C LEU A 88 -13.17 -2.35 -8.19
N THR A 89 -14.02 -1.74 -8.98
CA THR A 89 -15.00 -2.38 -9.85
C THR A 89 -14.74 -1.94 -11.29
N PRO A 90 -15.35 -2.58 -12.30
CA PRO A 90 -15.29 -2.07 -13.68
C PRO A 90 -15.73 -0.60 -13.80
N SER A 91 -16.67 -0.16 -12.95
CA SER A 91 -17.14 1.24 -12.92
C SER A 91 -16.17 2.23 -12.25
N SER A 92 -14.99 1.79 -11.83
CA SER A 92 -13.96 2.66 -11.22
C SER A 92 -12.98 3.24 -12.24
N GLY A 93 -13.15 2.93 -13.53
CA GLY A 93 -12.33 3.39 -14.65
C GLY A 93 -12.78 4.70 -15.26
#